data_AF-A0A7W5FJ86-F1
#
_entry.id   AF-A0A7W5FJ86-F1
#
_cell.length_a   1.000
_cell.length_b   1.000
_cell.length_c   1.000
_cell.angle_alpha   90.00
_cell.angle_beta   90.00
_cell.angle_gamma   90.00
#
_symmetry.space_group_name_H-M   'P 1'
#
loop_
_entity.id
_entity.type
_entity.pdbx_description
1 polymer ?
#
loop_
_entity_poly.entity_id
_entity_poly.type
_entity_poly.pdbx_seq_one_letter_code
_entity_poly.pdbx_strand_id
1 'polypeptide(L)'
;MPVSEALRRLAETPAFWTGEPFDTEGLPAEVHLSFPVVGGYALVLDIELPSGDRALGLRRPSASEPVQLGWAPPSGPYPAALRWWELERFARLIALSDPLLPHPGLVVALLSPFAPAAADDDPAEIAAVREAAYRSLRREIPFDEQLAALASGPEQAPLPLFTSERWWPAPQVSSPQVLDEAAIASLSTPAQARLQVRAGHRFPHEDLSDLVRHASALLTEMPNHDWYAATRSLAGRIVGSGDLTAVPALLGALTGAGCDHPTVLDALSEPLVPLEACWVVETLAGAEPGTLLRHHV
;
A
#
# COMPACT_ATOMS: atom_id res chain seq x y z
N MET A 1 -2.65 10.49 -7.82
CA MET A 1 -1.80 11.66 -7.51
C MET A 1 -0.41 11.13 -7.26
N PRO A 2 0.63 11.61 -7.97
CA PRO A 2 1.96 11.06 -7.82
C PRO A 2 2.42 11.09 -6.36
N VAL A 3 2.97 9.97 -5.90
CA VAL A 3 3.69 9.85 -4.63
C VAL A 3 4.71 10.98 -4.57
N SER A 4 4.63 11.81 -3.53
CA SER A 4 5.54 12.94 -3.41
C SER A 4 6.97 12.46 -3.18
N GLU A 5 7.95 13.19 -3.72
CA GLU A 5 9.37 12.88 -3.52
C GLU A 5 9.74 12.87 -2.02
N ALA A 6 9.04 13.68 -1.20
CA ALA A 6 9.14 13.61 0.26
C ALA A 6 8.62 12.29 0.84
N LEU A 7 7.46 11.78 0.37
CA LEU A 7 6.97 10.47 0.79
C LEU A 7 7.88 9.33 0.32
N ARG A 8 8.46 9.40 -0.89
CA ARG A 8 9.43 8.40 -1.37
C ARG A 8 10.61 8.30 -0.41
N ARG A 9 11.27 9.42 -0.10
CA ARG A 9 12.42 9.45 0.83
C ARG A 9 12.09 8.99 2.24
N LEU A 10 10.89 9.31 2.74
CA LEU A 10 10.41 8.81 4.02
C LEU A 10 10.12 7.29 3.97
N ALA A 11 9.50 6.80 2.90
CA ALA A 11 9.26 5.38 2.70
C ALA A 11 10.56 4.58 2.55
N GLU A 12 11.64 5.20 2.07
CA GLU A 12 13.02 4.69 2.00
C GLU A 12 13.79 4.79 3.34
N THR A 13 13.25 5.48 4.36
CA THR A 13 13.93 5.72 5.64
C THR A 13 13.49 4.71 6.71
N PRO A 14 14.38 3.86 7.27
CA PRO A 14 14.02 2.85 8.28
C PRO A 14 13.30 3.43 9.50
N ALA A 15 13.88 4.53 10.01
CA ALA A 15 13.46 5.19 11.25
C ALA A 15 12.06 5.82 11.18
N PHE A 16 11.60 6.24 9.99
CA PHE A 16 10.24 6.75 9.77
C PHE A 16 9.17 5.67 10.06
N TRP A 17 9.51 4.40 9.86
CA TRP A 17 8.63 3.27 10.13
C TRP A 17 8.78 2.74 11.56
N THR A 18 10.00 2.67 12.11
CA THR A 18 10.24 2.19 13.48
C THR A 18 9.86 3.22 14.55
N GLY A 19 9.72 4.49 14.19
CA GLY A 19 9.49 5.60 15.14
C GLY A 19 10.76 6.05 15.87
N GLU A 20 11.94 5.67 15.36
CA GLU A 20 13.22 6.14 15.86
C GLU A 20 13.50 7.58 15.38
N PRO A 21 14.23 8.41 16.16
CA PRO A 21 14.60 9.76 15.71
C PRO A 21 15.47 9.71 14.45
N PHE A 22 15.09 10.47 13.42
CA PHE A 22 15.84 10.60 12.17
C PHE A 22 16.04 12.06 11.78
N ASP A 23 16.95 12.29 10.84
CA ASP A 23 17.22 13.63 10.32
C ASP A 23 16.09 14.09 9.39
N THR A 24 15.53 15.26 9.69
CA THR A 24 14.47 15.90 8.90
C THR A 24 14.98 17.15 8.17
N GLU A 25 16.29 17.43 8.17
CA GLU A 25 16.86 18.56 7.44
C GLU A 25 16.55 18.46 5.94
N GLY A 26 15.96 19.53 5.39
CA GLY A 26 15.51 19.58 3.99
C GLY A 26 14.16 18.91 3.70
N LEU A 27 13.51 18.28 4.67
CA LEU A 27 12.12 17.81 4.56
C LEU A 27 11.13 18.91 5.01
N PRO A 28 9.87 18.90 4.53
CA PRO A 28 8.83 19.77 5.08
C PRO A 28 8.45 19.33 6.50
N ALA A 29 8.07 20.28 7.37
CA ALA A 29 7.67 19.96 8.74
C ALA A 29 6.40 19.07 8.82
N GLU A 30 5.56 19.13 7.79
CA GLU A 30 4.33 18.35 7.66
C GLU A 30 4.25 17.72 6.26
N VAL A 31 3.82 16.47 6.18
CA VAL A 31 3.62 15.73 4.92
C VAL A 31 2.14 15.37 4.78
N HIS A 32 1.47 16.07 3.86
CA HIS A 32 0.06 15.88 3.51
C HIS A 32 -0.10 14.85 2.37
N LEU A 33 -0.86 13.78 2.62
CA LEU A 33 -1.07 12.67 1.70
C LEU A 33 -2.57 12.47 1.44
N SER A 34 -3.02 12.72 0.21
CA SER A 34 -4.41 12.48 -0.21
C SER A 34 -4.50 11.25 -1.12
N PHE A 35 -5.06 10.16 -0.61
CA PHE A 35 -5.34 8.92 -1.34
C PHE A 35 -6.79 8.92 -1.88
N PRO A 36 -7.03 9.12 -3.19
CA PRO A 36 -8.37 9.02 -3.77
C PRO A 36 -8.83 7.55 -3.76
N VAL A 37 -10.06 7.29 -3.30
CA VAL A 37 -10.56 5.90 -3.19
C VAL A 37 -11.58 5.59 -4.28
N VAL A 38 -12.71 6.31 -4.30
CA VAL A 38 -13.81 6.11 -5.26
C VAL A 38 -14.78 7.29 -5.23
N GLY A 39 -15.42 7.62 -6.35
CA GLY A 39 -16.57 8.53 -6.39
C GLY A 39 -16.31 9.97 -5.91
N GLY A 40 -15.04 10.41 -5.87
CA GLY A 40 -14.64 11.72 -5.34
C GLY A 40 -14.31 11.75 -3.84
N TYR A 41 -14.43 10.62 -3.13
CA TYR A 41 -13.91 10.47 -1.78
C TYR A 41 -12.39 10.24 -1.78
N ALA A 42 -11.70 10.74 -0.75
CA ALA A 42 -10.30 10.46 -0.48
C ALA A 42 -10.04 10.30 1.02
N LEU A 43 -9.12 9.40 1.37
CA LEU A 43 -8.51 9.39 2.70
C LEU A 43 -7.35 10.38 2.70
N VAL A 44 -7.25 11.20 3.74
CA VAL A 44 -6.20 12.20 3.91
C VAL A 44 -5.40 11.85 5.16
N LEU A 45 -4.10 11.62 5.01
CA LEU A 45 -3.16 11.40 6.09
C LEU A 45 -2.19 12.58 6.15
N ASP A 46 -2.22 13.31 7.26
CA ASP A 46 -1.27 14.36 7.59
C ASP A 46 -0.26 13.78 8.60
N ILE A 47 1.04 14.03 8.38
CA ILE A 47 2.13 13.56 9.25
C ILE A 47 3.02 14.74 9.63
N GLU A 48 3.08 15.09 10.92
CA GLU A 48 4.06 16.05 11.45
C GLU A 48 5.39 15.32 11.66
N LEU A 49 6.43 15.66 10.89
CA LEU A 49 7.70 14.92 10.93
C LEU A 49 8.49 15.11 12.25
N PRO A 50 8.55 16.29 12.89
CA PRO A 50 9.29 16.46 14.14
C PRO A 50 8.72 15.70 15.35
N SER A 51 7.42 15.40 15.37
CA SER A 51 6.75 14.64 16.43
C SER A 51 6.51 13.18 16.05
N GLY A 52 6.39 12.89 14.75
CA GLY A 52 5.90 11.62 14.22
C GLY A 52 4.37 11.46 14.31
N ASP A 53 3.66 12.49 14.78
CA ASP A 53 2.20 12.46 14.98
C ASP A 53 1.45 12.45 13.65
N ARG A 54 0.32 11.71 13.63
CA ARG A 54 -0.45 11.42 12.41
C ARG A 54 -1.91 11.77 12.60
N ALA A 55 -2.51 12.50 11.66
CA ALA A 55 -3.96 12.73 11.60
C ALA A 55 -4.55 12.05 10.37
N LEU A 56 -5.65 11.31 10.54
CA LEU A 56 -6.42 10.73 9.44
C LEU A 56 -7.75 11.46 9.31
N GLY A 57 -8.09 11.88 8.10
CA GLY A 57 -9.37 12.47 7.74
C GLY A 57 -10.00 11.86 6.48
N LEU A 58 -11.30 12.07 6.34
CA LEU A 58 -12.12 11.68 5.21
C LEU A 58 -12.52 12.91 4.41
N ARG A 59 -11.94 13.10 3.22
CA ARG A 59 -12.36 14.14 2.28
C ARG A 59 -13.50 13.61 1.41
N ARG A 60 -14.57 14.39 1.36
CA ARG A 60 -15.83 14.04 0.69
C ARG A 60 -15.86 14.57 -0.74
N PRO A 61 -16.73 14.04 -1.62
CA PRO A 61 -16.94 14.61 -2.94
C PRO A 61 -17.27 16.11 -2.85
N SER A 62 -16.60 16.91 -3.68
CA SER A 62 -16.70 18.39 -3.69
C SER A 62 -16.32 19.13 -2.39
N ALA A 63 -15.80 18.46 -1.36
CA ALA A 63 -15.25 19.12 -0.17
C ALA A 63 -13.77 19.47 -0.35
N SER A 64 -13.39 20.68 0.06
CA SER A 64 -11.99 21.12 0.14
C SER A 64 -11.27 20.49 1.33
N GLU A 65 -11.89 20.50 2.50
CA GLU A 65 -11.31 20.05 3.77
C GLU A 65 -11.77 18.62 4.13
N PRO A 66 -10.88 17.80 4.71
CA PRO A 66 -11.24 16.49 5.25
C PRO A 66 -11.93 16.61 6.61
N VAL A 67 -12.88 15.71 6.89
CA VAL A 67 -13.45 15.53 8.24
C VAL A 67 -12.57 14.55 9.00
N GLN A 68 -12.02 14.94 10.15
CA GLN A 68 -11.12 14.10 10.92
C GLN A 68 -11.78 12.78 11.38
N LEU A 69 -11.15 11.65 11.07
CA LEU A 69 -11.51 10.31 11.55
C LEU A 69 -10.76 9.96 12.84
N GLY A 70 -9.51 10.41 12.98
CA GLY A 70 -8.70 10.16 14.17
C GLY A 70 -7.35 10.89 14.17
N TRP A 71 -6.61 10.68 15.26
CA TRP A 71 -5.22 11.10 15.44
C TRP A 71 -4.47 10.01 16.20
N ALA A 72 -3.21 9.79 15.83
CA ALA A 72 -2.35 8.74 16.37
C ALA A 72 -0.92 9.28 16.55
N PRO A 73 -0.34 9.22 17.76
CA PRO A 73 1.09 9.48 17.94
C PRO A 73 1.90 8.26 17.47
N PRO A 74 3.22 8.40 17.19
CA PRO A 74 4.01 7.36 16.50
C PRO A 74 4.09 6.02 17.25
N SER A 75 3.97 6.03 18.59
CA SER A 75 3.98 4.83 19.45
C SER A 75 2.60 4.42 19.99
N GLY A 76 1.52 5.08 19.53
CA GLY A 76 0.16 4.90 20.04
C GLY A 76 -0.09 5.62 21.39
N PRO A 77 -1.34 5.60 21.90
CA PRO A 77 -2.44 4.70 21.57
C PRO A 77 -3.06 4.93 20.19
N TYR A 78 -3.45 3.83 19.55
CA TYR A 78 -3.97 3.82 18.20
C TYR A 78 -5.51 3.98 18.16
N PRO A 79 -6.05 4.89 17.33
CA PRO A 79 -7.49 5.09 17.17
C PRO A 79 -8.13 4.00 16.31
N ALA A 80 -9.23 3.43 16.78
CA ALA A 80 -10.12 2.57 15.99
C ALA A 80 -11.00 3.40 15.06
N ALA A 81 -10.39 4.06 14.08
CA ALA A 81 -11.06 4.93 13.13
C ALA A 81 -11.64 4.14 11.95
N LEU A 82 -10.86 3.21 11.41
CA LEU A 82 -11.26 2.22 10.41
C LEU A 82 -11.36 0.84 11.07
N ARG A 83 -12.11 -0.07 10.44
CA ARG A 83 -11.98 -1.53 10.67
C ARG A 83 -10.88 -2.08 9.76
N TRP A 84 -10.31 -3.23 10.08
CA TRP A 84 -9.26 -3.83 9.25
C TRP A 84 -9.70 -4.04 7.80
N TRP A 85 -10.85 -4.67 7.58
CA TRP A 85 -11.39 -4.92 6.24
C TRP A 85 -11.76 -3.64 5.46
N GLU A 86 -12.06 -2.54 6.15
CA GLU A 86 -12.30 -1.25 5.49
C GLU A 86 -10.99 -0.71 4.89
N LEU A 87 -9.90 -0.73 5.69
CA LEU A 87 -8.56 -0.37 5.23
C LEU A 87 -8.12 -1.23 4.04
N GLU A 88 -8.24 -2.56 4.11
CA GLU A 88 -7.85 -3.44 2.99
C GLU A 88 -8.62 -3.14 1.71
N ARG A 89 -9.95 -2.98 1.77
CA ARG A 89 -10.77 -2.65 0.59
C ARG A 89 -10.39 -1.29 0.00
N PHE A 90 -10.11 -0.29 0.84
CA PHE A 90 -9.66 1.02 0.36
C PHE A 90 -8.25 0.95 -0.25
N ALA A 91 -7.30 0.28 0.40
CA ALA A 91 -5.93 0.15 -0.09
C ALA A 91 -5.84 -0.56 -1.45
N ARG A 92 -6.60 -1.65 -1.63
CA ARG A 92 -6.73 -2.36 -2.93
C ARG A 92 -7.27 -1.42 -4.02
N LEU A 93 -8.33 -0.66 -3.75
CA LEU A 93 -8.88 0.30 -4.71
C LEU A 93 -7.92 1.46 -5.02
N ILE A 94 -7.18 1.96 -4.04
CA ILE A 94 -6.18 3.02 -4.24
C ILE A 94 -5.06 2.52 -5.18
N ALA A 95 -4.55 1.30 -4.98
CA ALA A 95 -3.50 0.71 -5.85
C ALA A 95 -4.01 0.34 -7.26
N LEU A 96 -5.30 -0.01 -7.41
CA LEU A 96 -5.96 -0.19 -8.71
C LEU A 96 -6.32 1.14 -9.40
N SER A 97 -6.30 2.27 -8.69
CA SER A 97 -6.66 3.60 -9.22
C SER A 97 -5.46 4.51 -9.48
N ASP A 98 -4.27 4.16 -8.96
CA ASP A 98 -3.04 4.92 -9.15
C ASP A 98 -1.91 4.01 -9.68
N PRO A 99 -1.52 4.13 -10.96
CA PRO A 99 -0.52 3.26 -11.57
C PRO A 99 0.90 3.47 -11.00
N LEU A 100 1.09 4.49 -10.15
CA LEU A 100 2.34 4.74 -9.43
C LEU A 100 2.40 4.01 -8.07
N LEU A 101 1.39 3.20 -7.75
CA LEU A 101 1.34 2.32 -6.58
C LEU A 101 1.28 0.85 -7.05
N PRO A 102 2.42 0.16 -7.22
CA PRO A 102 2.46 -1.22 -7.73
C PRO A 102 1.87 -2.26 -6.76
N HIS A 103 1.47 -1.84 -5.56
CA HIS A 103 0.89 -2.69 -4.52
C HIS A 103 0.05 -1.86 -3.53
N PRO A 104 -0.95 -2.45 -2.84
CA PRO A 104 -1.69 -1.77 -1.77
C PRO A 104 -0.89 -1.57 -0.48
N GLY A 105 0.29 -2.20 -0.36
CA GLY A 105 1.05 -2.28 0.90
C GLY A 105 1.51 -0.94 1.46
N LEU A 106 1.93 0.03 0.64
CA LEU A 106 2.29 1.37 1.12
C LEU A 106 1.12 2.04 1.85
N VAL A 107 -0.10 1.91 1.33
CA VAL A 107 -1.31 2.45 1.94
C VAL A 107 -1.63 1.72 3.25
N VAL A 108 -1.52 0.39 3.28
CA VAL A 108 -1.71 -0.41 4.51
C VAL A 108 -0.68 -0.04 5.58
N ALA A 109 0.61 0.06 5.23
CA ALA A 109 1.68 0.41 6.15
C ALA A 109 1.47 1.80 6.78
N LEU A 110 1.08 2.80 5.98
CA LEU A 110 0.83 4.18 6.44
C LEU A 110 -0.45 4.31 7.29
N LEU A 111 -1.54 3.66 6.89
CA LEU A 111 -2.87 3.85 7.48
C LEU A 111 -3.26 2.81 8.55
N SER A 112 -2.53 1.70 8.68
CA SER A 112 -2.82 0.68 9.69
C SER A 112 -2.78 1.15 11.17
N PRO A 113 -2.07 2.23 11.58
CA PRO A 113 -2.26 2.86 12.90
C PRO A 113 -3.69 3.34 13.18
N PHE A 114 -4.53 3.47 12.15
CA PHE A 114 -5.94 3.87 12.25
C PHE A 114 -6.92 2.70 12.07
N ALA A 115 -6.41 1.49 11.80
CA ALA A 115 -7.16 0.24 11.72
C ALA A 115 -6.58 -0.82 12.67
N PRO A 116 -6.50 -0.56 14.00
CA PRO A 116 -6.11 -1.57 14.98
C PRO A 116 -7.10 -2.73 15.02
N ALA A 117 -6.63 -3.91 15.37
CA ALA A 117 -7.42 -5.14 15.42
C ALA A 117 -8.62 -5.01 16.38
N ALA A 118 -9.79 -5.42 15.89
CA ALA A 118 -11.00 -5.59 16.68
C ALA A 118 -11.06 -6.96 17.37
N ALA A 119 -12.18 -7.29 18.00
CA ALA A 119 -12.39 -8.58 18.68
C ALA A 119 -12.92 -9.68 17.74
N ASP A 120 -13.34 -9.29 16.53
CA ASP A 120 -13.87 -10.10 15.44
C ASP A 120 -12.87 -10.31 14.28
N ASP A 121 -11.71 -9.63 14.30
CA ASP A 121 -10.62 -9.83 13.33
C ASP A 121 -9.67 -10.97 13.78
N ASP A 122 -9.08 -11.72 12.84
CA ASP A 122 -8.00 -12.66 13.13
C ASP A 122 -6.64 -11.92 13.19
N PRO A 123 -5.89 -11.97 14.31
CA PRO A 123 -4.62 -11.28 14.44
C PRO A 123 -3.50 -11.87 13.57
N ALA A 124 -3.58 -13.15 13.16
CA ALA A 124 -2.61 -13.76 12.26
C ALA A 124 -2.82 -13.28 10.82
N GLU A 125 -4.09 -13.14 10.37
CA GLU A 125 -4.41 -12.51 9.09
C GLU A 125 -3.89 -11.07 9.04
N ILE A 126 -4.20 -10.26 10.06
CA ILE A 126 -3.69 -8.88 10.15
C ILE A 126 -2.16 -8.85 10.13
N ALA A 127 -1.49 -9.74 10.89
CA ALA A 127 -0.04 -9.80 10.94
C ALA A 127 0.56 -10.09 9.56
N ALA A 128 0.07 -11.11 8.86
CA ALA A 128 0.57 -11.51 7.53
C ALA A 128 0.34 -10.42 6.47
N VAL A 129 -0.78 -9.69 6.50
CA VAL A 129 -1.03 -8.56 5.59
C VAL A 129 -0.11 -7.37 5.92
N ARG A 130 0.16 -7.07 7.20
CA ARG A 130 1.17 -6.07 7.60
C ARG A 130 2.58 -6.49 7.15
N GLU A 131 2.93 -7.76 7.33
CA GLU A 131 4.26 -8.30 6.99
C GLU A 131 4.52 -8.21 5.48
N ALA A 132 3.52 -8.58 4.67
CA ALA A 132 3.55 -8.36 3.22
C ALA A 132 3.63 -6.87 2.87
N ALA A 133 2.85 -6.01 3.53
CA ALA A 133 2.84 -4.57 3.29
C ALA A 133 4.21 -3.93 3.54
N TYR A 134 4.94 -4.32 4.59
CA TYR A 134 6.30 -3.84 4.85
C TYR A 134 7.36 -4.48 3.95
N ARG A 135 7.27 -5.78 3.58
CA ARG A 135 8.23 -6.37 2.63
C ARG A 135 8.10 -5.80 1.22
N SER A 136 6.90 -5.44 0.80
CA SER A 136 6.64 -4.88 -0.52
C SER A 136 7.10 -3.42 -0.68
N LEU A 137 7.43 -2.73 0.41
CA LEU A 137 8.21 -1.47 0.37
C LEU A 137 9.66 -1.67 -0.14
N ARG A 138 10.17 -2.90 -0.19
CA ARG A 138 11.52 -3.23 -0.69
C ARG A 138 11.57 -3.42 -2.22
N ARG A 139 10.49 -3.12 -2.96
CA ARG A 139 10.47 -3.26 -4.42
C ARG A 139 11.43 -2.24 -5.04
N GLU A 140 12.53 -2.72 -5.60
CA GLU A 140 13.47 -1.88 -6.33
C GLU A 140 12.75 -1.18 -7.49
N ILE A 141 12.81 0.15 -7.54
CA ILE A 141 12.39 0.90 -8.72
C ILE A 141 13.34 0.51 -9.87
N PRO A 142 12.84 0.11 -11.06
CA PRO A 142 13.71 -0.26 -12.16
C PRO A 142 14.74 0.83 -12.47
N PHE A 143 16.00 0.44 -12.59
CA PHE A 143 17.12 1.38 -12.75
C PHE A 143 16.90 2.37 -13.90
N ASP A 144 16.26 1.95 -14.98
CA ASP A 144 15.93 2.79 -16.14
C ASP A 144 14.92 3.91 -15.82
N GLU A 145 13.94 3.68 -14.95
CA GLU A 145 13.01 4.73 -14.49
C GLU A 145 13.71 5.72 -13.55
N GLN A 146 14.58 5.21 -12.66
CA GLN A 146 15.37 6.02 -11.76
C GLN A 146 16.40 6.87 -12.53
N LEU A 147 16.98 6.32 -13.59
CA LEU A 147 17.86 7.03 -14.53
C LEU A 147 17.08 8.06 -15.35
N ALA A 148 15.86 7.76 -15.81
CA ALA A 148 14.99 8.70 -16.51
C ALA A 148 14.58 9.90 -15.62
N ALA A 149 14.31 9.66 -14.33
CA ALA A 149 14.06 10.73 -13.37
C ALA A 149 15.31 11.63 -13.16
N LEU A 150 16.50 11.02 -13.09
CA LEU A 150 17.78 11.74 -12.98
C LEU A 150 18.19 12.46 -14.28
N ALA A 151 17.70 12.03 -15.44
CA ALA A 151 18.02 12.59 -16.75
C ALA A 151 17.36 13.97 -17.03
N SER A 152 16.57 14.52 -16.11
CA SER A 152 15.94 15.85 -16.24
C SER A 152 16.91 17.03 -16.01
N GLY A 153 18.19 16.86 -16.36
CA GLY A 153 19.24 17.88 -16.32
C GLY A 153 19.87 18.11 -17.69
N PRO A 154 20.69 19.17 -17.87
CA PRO A 154 21.39 19.41 -19.14
C PRO A 154 22.38 18.27 -19.44
N GLU A 155 22.21 17.64 -20.61
CA GLU A 155 22.97 16.47 -21.06
C GLU A 155 24.45 16.81 -21.29
N GLN A 156 25.28 16.67 -20.25
CA GLN A 156 26.73 16.76 -20.36
C GLN A 156 27.35 15.35 -20.34
N ALA A 157 28.07 15.01 -21.40
CA ALA A 157 28.83 13.76 -21.45
C ALA A 157 29.81 13.66 -20.24
N PRO A 158 29.84 12.52 -19.52
CA PRO A 158 30.65 12.38 -18.31
C PRO A 158 32.14 12.58 -18.62
N LEU A 159 32.82 13.35 -17.76
CA LEU A 159 34.24 13.65 -17.95
C LEU A 159 35.08 12.36 -17.87
N PRO A 160 36.14 12.19 -18.70
CA PRO A 160 36.96 10.96 -18.77
C PRO A 160 37.64 10.50 -17.47
N LEU A 161 37.56 11.29 -16.40
CA LEU A 161 38.01 10.90 -15.07
C LEU A 161 37.07 9.88 -14.40
N PHE A 162 35.77 9.94 -14.69
CA PHE A 162 34.74 9.09 -14.09
C PHE A 162 34.58 7.73 -14.80
N THR A 163 35.19 7.56 -15.98
CA THR A 163 35.19 6.29 -16.73
C THR A 163 36.38 5.39 -16.36
N SER A 164 36.90 5.48 -15.14
CA SER A 164 38.08 4.74 -14.69
C SER A 164 37.75 3.75 -13.58
N GLU A 165 38.06 2.47 -13.79
CA GLU A 165 37.92 1.37 -12.81
C GLU A 165 38.68 1.58 -11.50
N ARG A 166 39.49 2.64 -11.39
CA ARG A 166 40.31 2.99 -10.22
C ARG A 166 39.64 3.99 -9.27
N TRP A 167 38.46 4.50 -9.63
CA TRP A 167 37.57 5.26 -8.75
C TRP A 167 36.76 4.27 -7.90
N TRP A 168 37.42 3.72 -6.86
CA TRP A 168 36.88 2.71 -5.95
C TRP A 168 37.82 2.57 -4.71
N PRO A 169 37.44 1.87 -3.60
CA PRO A 169 36.31 0.96 -3.45
C PRO A 169 34.97 1.65 -3.51
N ALA A 170 34.05 0.90 -4.09
CA ALA A 170 32.67 1.31 -4.57
C ALA A 170 32.03 0.19 -3.63
N PRO A 171 31.25 0.51 -2.57
CA PRO A 171 30.62 -0.54 -1.79
C PRO A 171 29.71 -1.34 -2.71
N GLN A 172 29.67 -2.67 -2.56
CA GLN A 172 28.47 -3.39 -2.92
C GLN A 172 27.37 -2.83 -2.03
N VAL A 173 26.56 -1.94 -2.60
CA VAL A 173 25.39 -1.42 -1.92
C VAL A 173 24.46 -2.61 -1.75
N SER A 174 24.44 -3.19 -0.54
CA SER A 174 23.35 -4.06 -0.12
C SER A 174 22.08 -3.32 -0.45
N SER A 175 21.25 -3.87 -1.35
CA SER A 175 20.01 -3.24 -1.77
C SER A 175 19.26 -2.74 -0.53
N PRO A 176 18.85 -1.45 -0.49
CA PRO A 176 18.40 -0.81 0.74
C PRO A 176 17.05 -1.37 1.18
N GLN A 177 17.08 -2.54 1.80
CA GLN A 177 15.97 -3.12 2.54
C GLN A 177 15.69 -2.20 3.71
N VAL A 178 14.79 -1.24 3.49
CA VAL A 178 14.41 -0.18 4.44
C VAL A 178 14.09 -0.73 5.83
N LEU A 179 13.58 -1.96 5.87
CA LEU A 179 13.33 -2.70 7.11
C LEU A 179 13.95 -4.08 6.97
N ASP A 180 14.76 -4.48 7.95
CA ASP A 180 15.21 -5.86 8.09
C ASP A 180 14.08 -6.78 8.59
N GLU A 181 14.29 -8.09 8.63
CA GLU A 181 13.26 -9.04 9.05
C GLU A 181 12.83 -8.88 10.53
N ALA A 182 13.69 -8.34 11.41
CA ALA A 182 13.34 -8.12 12.81
C ALA A 182 12.48 -6.85 12.98
N ALA A 183 12.81 -5.79 12.25
CA ALA A 183 11.98 -4.58 12.14
C ALA A 183 10.61 -4.92 11.54
N ILE A 184 10.57 -5.72 10.47
CA ILE A 184 9.30 -6.18 9.87
C ILE A 184 8.50 -7.05 10.85
N ALA A 185 9.10 -8.04 11.52
CA ALA A 185 8.38 -8.87 12.49
C ALA A 185 7.82 -8.04 13.66
N SER A 186 8.57 -7.06 14.16
CA SER A 186 8.11 -6.10 15.17
C SER A 186 6.90 -5.29 14.67
N LEU A 187 7.05 -4.62 13.52
CA LEU A 187 6.02 -3.77 12.92
C LEU A 187 4.79 -4.56 12.45
N SER A 188 4.91 -5.86 12.18
CA SER A 188 3.79 -6.71 11.76
C SER A 188 2.89 -7.14 12.92
N THR A 189 3.32 -6.96 14.17
CA THR A 189 2.48 -7.25 15.35
C THR A 189 1.21 -6.38 15.35
N PRO A 190 0.00 -6.96 15.39
CA PRO A 190 -1.24 -6.19 15.34
C PRO A 190 -1.41 -5.25 16.55
N ALA A 191 -1.65 -3.96 16.26
CA ALA A 191 -2.03 -2.99 17.26
C ALA A 191 -3.43 -3.30 17.82
N GLN A 192 -3.59 -3.33 19.15
CA GLN A 192 -4.89 -3.45 19.80
C GLN A 192 -5.58 -2.09 19.90
N ALA A 193 -6.91 -2.07 19.67
CA ALA A 193 -7.73 -0.87 19.68
C ALA A 193 -7.86 -0.22 21.08
N ARG A 194 -6.98 0.75 21.40
CA ARG A 194 -6.96 1.44 22.70
C ARG A 194 -7.79 2.73 22.77
N LEU A 195 -8.17 3.31 21.62
CA LEU A 195 -8.98 4.53 21.56
C LEU A 195 -10.17 4.38 20.59
N GLN A 196 -11.38 4.29 21.14
CA GLN A 196 -12.62 4.03 20.38
C GLN A 196 -13.25 5.32 19.81
N VAL A 197 -12.60 5.92 18.81
CA VAL A 197 -13.06 7.19 18.19
C VAL A 197 -14.44 7.09 17.53
N ARG A 198 -14.81 5.91 17.00
CA ARG A 198 -16.12 5.61 16.39
C ARG A 198 -17.31 5.59 17.38
N ALA A 199 -17.08 5.79 18.68
CA ALA A 199 -18.16 6.05 19.63
C ALA A 199 -18.49 7.56 19.76
N GLY A 200 -17.71 8.44 19.13
CA GLY A 200 -17.87 9.90 19.23
C GLY A 200 -18.94 10.46 18.31
N HIS A 201 -19.82 11.31 18.85
CA HIS A 201 -20.91 12.01 18.13
C HIS A 201 -20.47 12.91 16.95
N ARG A 202 -19.16 13.09 16.72
CA ARG A 202 -18.59 13.86 15.60
C ARG A 202 -17.97 12.98 14.52
N PHE A 203 -17.93 11.67 14.74
CA PHE A 203 -17.37 10.74 13.76
C PHE A 203 -18.29 10.67 12.53
N PRO A 204 -17.77 10.81 11.29
CA PRO A 204 -18.59 10.91 10.08
C PRO A 204 -19.07 9.52 9.62
N HIS A 205 -19.99 8.93 10.39
CA HIS A 205 -20.51 7.58 10.15
C HIS A 205 -21.19 7.42 8.78
N GLU A 206 -21.98 8.41 8.37
CA GLU A 206 -22.73 8.38 7.10
C GLU A 206 -21.75 8.44 5.91
N ASP A 207 -20.84 9.42 5.91
CA ASP A 207 -19.83 9.60 4.86
C ASP A 207 -18.91 8.36 4.73
N LEU A 208 -18.48 7.75 5.85
CA LEU A 208 -17.67 6.53 5.82
C LEU A 208 -18.47 5.31 5.33
N SER A 209 -19.74 5.19 5.71
CA SER A 209 -20.61 4.10 5.23
C SER A 209 -20.90 4.21 3.74
N ASP A 210 -21.05 5.42 3.22
CA ASP A 210 -21.20 5.67 1.78
C ASP A 210 -19.91 5.43 0.99
N LEU A 211 -18.76 5.76 1.55
CA LEU A 211 -17.47 5.35 1.00
C LEU A 211 -17.35 3.81 0.95
N VAL A 212 -17.64 3.11 2.05
CA VAL A 212 -17.67 1.63 2.11
C VAL A 212 -18.61 1.05 1.05
N ARG A 213 -19.80 1.64 0.88
CA ARG A 213 -20.83 1.21 -0.08
C ARG A 213 -20.35 1.37 -1.53
N HIS A 214 -19.75 2.51 -1.88
CA HIS A 214 -19.19 2.72 -3.21
C HIS A 214 -17.96 1.84 -3.47
N ALA A 215 -17.08 1.65 -2.48
CA ALA A 215 -15.90 0.81 -2.60
C ALA A 215 -16.27 -0.67 -2.83
N SER A 216 -17.24 -1.18 -2.05
CA SER A 216 -17.71 -2.56 -2.17
C SER A 216 -18.42 -2.81 -3.50
N ALA A 217 -19.19 -1.84 -4.01
CA ALA A 217 -19.81 -1.94 -5.34
C ALA A 217 -18.75 -1.99 -6.46
N LEU A 218 -17.73 -1.12 -6.42
CA LEU A 218 -16.67 -1.09 -7.44
C LEU A 218 -15.83 -2.38 -7.44
N LEU A 219 -15.49 -2.93 -6.27
CA LEU A 219 -14.81 -4.22 -6.16
C LEU A 219 -15.68 -5.41 -6.62
N THR A 220 -17.00 -5.32 -6.45
CA THR A 220 -17.94 -6.36 -6.90
C THR A 220 -18.11 -6.40 -8.42
N GLU A 221 -18.05 -5.24 -9.08
CA GLU A 221 -18.11 -5.13 -10.54
C GLU A 221 -16.75 -5.31 -11.23
N MET A 222 -15.63 -5.16 -10.52
CA MET A 222 -14.28 -5.33 -11.07
C MET A 222 -14.11 -6.63 -11.91
N PRO A 223 -14.53 -7.83 -11.46
CA PRO A 223 -14.42 -9.07 -12.24
C PRO A 223 -15.25 -9.12 -13.54
N ASN A 224 -16.13 -8.14 -13.77
CA ASN A 224 -17.04 -8.09 -14.91
C ASN A 224 -16.51 -7.22 -16.07
N HIS A 225 -15.42 -6.46 -15.87
CA HIS A 225 -14.76 -5.72 -16.96
C HIS A 225 -14.10 -6.68 -17.97
N ASP A 226 -14.11 -6.32 -19.26
CA ASP A 226 -13.89 -7.25 -20.39
C ASP A 226 -12.66 -8.16 -20.27
N TRP A 227 -11.52 -7.60 -19.87
CA TRP A 227 -10.24 -8.29 -19.74
C TRP A 227 -10.16 -9.21 -18.51
N TYR A 228 -10.89 -8.89 -17.43
CA TYR A 228 -11.02 -9.74 -16.24
C TYR A 228 -12.09 -10.82 -16.41
N ALA A 229 -13.19 -10.54 -17.11
CA ALA A 229 -14.31 -11.45 -17.27
C ALA A 229 -13.89 -12.79 -17.93
N ALA A 230 -12.94 -12.72 -18.87
CA ALA A 230 -12.33 -13.89 -19.50
C ALA A 230 -11.52 -14.77 -18.52
N THR A 231 -10.87 -14.16 -17.52
CA THR A 231 -9.93 -14.82 -16.62
C THR A 231 -10.54 -15.21 -15.27
N ARG A 232 -11.68 -14.63 -14.89
CA ARG A 232 -12.42 -14.86 -13.64
C ARG A 232 -12.61 -16.35 -13.30
N SER A 233 -12.87 -17.19 -14.31
CA SER A 233 -13.05 -18.63 -14.08
C SER A 233 -11.78 -19.35 -13.62
N LEU A 234 -10.60 -18.84 -14.00
CA LEU A 234 -9.29 -19.36 -13.60
C LEU A 234 -8.89 -18.79 -12.23
N ALA A 235 -9.09 -17.48 -12.01
CA ALA A 235 -8.90 -16.86 -10.70
C ALA A 235 -9.75 -17.57 -9.62
N GLY A 236 -11.03 -17.80 -9.89
CA GLY A 236 -11.92 -18.54 -8.98
C GLY A 236 -11.52 -20.00 -8.71
N ARG A 237 -10.79 -20.66 -9.62
CA ARG A 237 -10.19 -21.98 -9.34
C ARG A 237 -9.01 -21.88 -8.39
N ILE A 238 -8.15 -20.87 -8.54
CA ILE A 238 -7.02 -20.62 -7.64
C ILE A 238 -7.53 -20.31 -6.23
N VAL A 239 -8.52 -19.41 -6.10
CA VAL A 239 -9.19 -19.13 -4.81
C VAL A 239 -9.78 -20.41 -4.20
N GLY A 240 -10.44 -21.24 -5.00
CA GLY A 240 -11.07 -22.48 -4.53
C GLY A 240 -10.12 -23.62 -4.14
N SER A 241 -8.84 -23.55 -4.53
CA SER A 241 -7.82 -24.57 -4.21
C SER A 241 -6.74 -24.10 -3.23
N GLY A 242 -6.48 -22.79 -3.14
CA GLY A 242 -5.27 -22.26 -2.51
C GLY A 242 -3.99 -22.54 -3.30
N ASP A 243 -4.09 -22.93 -4.58
CA ASP A 243 -2.94 -23.36 -5.39
C ASP A 243 -2.41 -22.22 -6.28
N LEU A 244 -1.43 -21.48 -5.75
CA LEU A 244 -0.76 -20.40 -6.46
C LEU A 244 0.13 -20.87 -7.63
N THR A 245 0.38 -22.18 -7.82
CA THR A 245 1.18 -22.64 -8.98
C THR A 245 0.51 -22.37 -10.33
N ALA A 246 -0.80 -22.09 -10.34
CA ALA A 246 -1.54 -21.67 -11.52
C ALA A 246 -1.53 -20.15 -11.79
N VAL A 247 -0.88 -19.33 -10.95
CA VAL A 247 -0.74 -17.86 -11.16
C VAL A 247 -0.10 -17.50 -12.51
N PRO A 248 0.98 -18.16 -12.99
CA PRO A 248 1.54 -17.86 -14.32
C PRO A 248 0.57 -18.13 -15.48
N ALA A 249 -0.36 -19.08 -15.32
CA ALA A 249 -1.42 -19.31 -16.30
C ALA A 249 -2.51 -18.22 -16.26
N LEU A 250 -2.76 -17.62 -15.08
CA LEU A 250 -3.65 -16.46 -14.94
C LEU A 250 -3.03 -15.22 -15.60
N LEU A 251 -1.75 -14.96 -15.36
CA LEU A 251 -1.00 -13.88 -16.01
C LEU A 251 -1.04 -14.02 -17.54
N GLY A 252 -0.70 -15.20 -18.08
CA GLY A 252 -0.76 -15.45 -19.52
C GLY A 252 -2.17 -15.28 -20.12
N ALA A 253 -3.23 -15.61 -19.36
CA ALA A 253 -4.61 -15.38 -19.77
C ALA A 253 -4.99 -13.89 -19.75
N LEU A 254 -4.51 -13.11 -18.78
CA LEU A 254 -4.72 -11.66 -18.69
C LEU A 254 -4.03 -10.92 -19.85
N THR A 255 -2.74 -11.17 -20.06
CA THR A 255 -2.00 -10.57 -21.19
C THR A 255 -2.61 -10.99 -22.53
N GLY A 256 -3.05 -12.25 -22.66
CA GLY A 256 -3.78 -12.73 -23.84
C GLY A 256 -5.17 -12.09 -24.04
N ALA A 257 -5.80 -11.59 -22.97
CA ALA A 257 -7.04 -10.83 -23.01
C ALA A 257 -6.84 -9.31 -23.21
N GLY A 258 -5.59 -8.84 -23.34
CA GLY A 258 -5.27 -7.43 -23.53
C GLY A 258 -5.18 -6.61 -22.23
N CYS A 259 -5.00 -7.24 -21.07
CA CYS A 259 -4.68 -6.56 -19.82
C CYS A 259 -3.34 -5.80 -19.93
N ASP A 260 -3.35 -4.51 -19.64
CA ASP A 260 -2.19 -3.61 -19.59
C ASP A 260 -1.97 -2.94 -18.21
N HIS A 261 -2.81 -3.25 -17.22
CA HIS A 261 -2.77 -2.63 -15.89
C HIS A 261 -1.50 -3.03 -15.10
N PRO A 262 -0.57 -2.11 -14.78
CA PRO A 262 0.75 -2.43 -14.25
C PRO A 262 0.68 -3.17 -12.91
N THR A 263 0.04 -2.57 -11.89
CA THR A 263 -0.21 -3.15 -10.56
C THR A 263 -0.74 -4.60 -10.57
N VAL A 264 -1.51 -4.98 -11.59
CA VAL A 264 -2.12 -6.31 -11.72
C VAL A 264 -1.14 -7.31 -12.35
N LEU A 265 -0.39 -6.86 -13.36
CA LEU A 265 0.64 -7.68 -14.02
C LEU A 265 1.84 -7.89 -13.09
N ASP A 266 2.34 -6.83 -12.46
CA ASP A 266 3.51 -6.78 -11.57
C ASP A 266 3.37 -7.67 -10.32
N ALA A 267 2.16 -7.81 -9.81
CA ALA A 267 1.84 -8.65 -8.66
C ALA A 267 1.58 -10.12 -9.03
N LEU A 268 1.49 -10.46 -10.32
CA LEU A 268 1.33 -11.83 -10.84
C LEU A 268 2.58 -12.36 -11.58
N SER A 269 3.46 -11.47 -12.05
CA SER A 269 4.72 -11.82 -12.73
C SER A 269 5.83 -12.12 -11.73
N GLU A 270 6.16 -11.15 -10.89
CA GLU A 270 7.30 -11.17 -9.97
C GLU A 270 6.85 -10.68 -8.56
N PRO A 271 5.96 -11.44 -7.87
CA PRO A 271 5.53 -11.11 -6.52
C PRO A 271 6.67 -11.26 -5.52
N LEU A 272 6.95 -10.21 -4.75
CA LEU A 272 7.95 -10.21 -3.66
C LEU A 272 7.55 -11.11 -2.49
N VAL A 273 6.24 -11.28 -2.30
CA VAL A 273 5.62 -12.17 -1.33
C VAL A 273 4.36 -12.79 -1.94
N PRO A 274 3.98 -14.04 -1.62
CA PRO A 274 2.82 -14.69 -2.23
C PRO A 274 1.50 -13.90 -2.10
N LEU A 275 1.37 -13.10 -1.04
CA LEU A 275 0.19 -12.27 -0.80
C LEU A 275 -0.02 -11.14 -1.84
N GLU A 276 1.02 -10.73 -2.58
CA GLU A 276 0.87 -9.84 -3.74
C GLU A 276 0.02 -10.50 -4.84
N ALA A 277 0.29 -11.76 -5.16
CA ALA A 277 -0.54 -12.51 -6.11
C ALA A 277 -1.94 -12.77 -5.53
N CYS A 278 -2.05 -13.12 -4.24
CA CYS A 278 -3.33 -13.45 -3.61
C CYS A 278 -4.35 -12.30 -3.67
N TRP A 279 -3.97 -11.05 -3.35
CA TRP A 279 -4.96 -9.96 -3.35
C TRP A 279 -5.50 -9.68 -4.76
N VAL A 280 -4.66 -9.79 -5.79
CA VAL A 280 -5.09 -9.69 -7.20
C VAL A 280 -6.03 -10.84 -7.54
N VAL A 281 -5.63 -12.10 -7.29
CA VAL A 281 -6.44 -13.29 -7.61
C VAL A 281 -7.81 -13.25 -6.91
N GLU A 282 -7.88 -12.82 -5.65
CA GLU A 282 -9.13 -12.57 -4.92
C GLU A 282 -10.01 -11.54 -5.66
N THR A 283 -9.43 -10.38 -6.01
CA THR A 283 -10.11 -9.31 -6.74
C THR A 283 -10.59 -9.77 -8.13
N LEU A 284 -9.83 -10.65 -8.83
CA LEU A 284 -10.19 -11.12 -10.17
C LEU A 284 -11.26 -12.22 -10.15
N ALA A 285 -11.35 -12.98 -9.06
CA ALA A 285 -12.44 -13.93 -8.83
C ALA A 285 -13.75 -13.21 -8.44
N GLY A 286 -13.63 -12.08 -7.74
CA GLY A 286 -14.72 -11.48 -6.96
C GLY A 286 -14.91 -12.18 -5.62
N ALA A 287 -13.80 -12.61 -5.00
CA ALA A 287 -13.78 -13.20 -3.67
C ALA A 287 -13.65 -12.12 -2.59
N GLU A 288 -14.03 -12.44 -1.35
CA GLU A 288 -13.79 -11.56 -0.20
C GLU A 288 -12.29 -11.47 0.12
N PRO A 289 -11.77 -10.28 0.50
CA PRO A 289 -10.40 -10.12 0.99
C PRO A 289 -10.01 -11.16 2.06
N GLY A 290 -8.80 -11.71 1.91
CA GLY A 290 -8.23 -12.69 2.84
C GLY A 290 -8.72 -14.13 2.61
N THR A 291 -9.55 -14.39 1.59
CA THR A 291 -9.96 -15.77 1.25
C THR A 291 -8.76 -16.65 0.89
N LEU A 292 -7.81 -16.17 0.10
CA LEU A 292 -6.58 -16.91 -0.23
C LEU A 292 -5.54 -16.84 0.89
N LEU A 293 -5.52 -15.74 1.66
CA LEU A 293 -4.63 -15.60 2.81
C LEU A 293 -4.78 -16.77 3.80
N ARG A 294 -6.03 -17.18 4.07
CA ARG A 294 -6.40 -18.31 4.94
C ARG A 294 -5.90 -19.69 4.47
N HIS A 295 -5.35 -19.81 3.26
CA HIS A 295 -4.68 -21.03 2.78
C HIS A 295 -3.15 -21.00 3.01
N HIS A 296 -2.61 -19.89 3.52
CA HIS A 296 -1.17 -19.59 3.55
C HIS A 296 -0.65 -19.01 4.88
N VAL A 297 -1.50 -18.94 5.91
CA VAL A 297 -1.20 -18.47 7.28
C VAL A 297 -1.52 -19.60 8.27
#